data_AF-A0A1H3LH59-F1
#
_entry.id   AF-A0A1H3LH59-F1
#
_cell.length_a   1.000
_cell.length_b   1.000
_cell.length_c   1.000
_cell.angle_alpha   90.00
_cell.angle_beta   90.00
_cell.angle_gamma   90.00
#
_symmetry.space_group_name_H-M   'P 1'
#
loop_
_entity.id
_entity.type
_entity.pdbx_description
1 polymer ?
#
loop_
_entity_poly.entity_id
_entity_poly.type
_entity_poly.pdbx_seq_one_letter_code
_entity_poly.pdbx_strand_id
1 'polypeptide(L)'
;MGKDSRRKAERRAAVKSDPELRKNKEYNAALSRVRSRGASVEEFMHIASRGMPWFQALLDHRHEVRFESSERPPKKILMAAYLCLTDVPPLDAALLKLGYSTLGIAANSYGRNWPSHYAWGLNSIVSALRLTMVGQYAGAALIARNQLERWTQRMADVNGWTQTDDESFEKFMSRVWAKSGDYNSNVPPLPREIPNAYPTLQIAGGWTFPFPLTPSEATNASVGSAPMAGDVYADLSELIHGREHREAVAWESHDLLKTPSPDIARVVECAADLILSALRLSTICLRGLIDRLSIEKGKAKSGNIAPFDVGLMPPIPWNYTEPVVRGLAIRGRAEPSMEQAVRKYDHLLRLHTLSAAQPLGPSATELAFVTRRVRAIRTAGDVFAVEDGEPSGNPSALPFEDTSFGFNYNYIMVAESTGLLSGWLKKPEPAAAAALAASAVRTAYWLWLEDDDRSMAALRTVLEMAVQLRVWRRNPYQAAGILANPGSKFRDWLGKAGVEWKPLSPLNDALNKMSHAQGTPLWRDARHRLEVMNPDRPAIASGLFTGRGAALKWVHTLLAQEILESASDVDSQLGDLMKDRFADHDLWNVNKLNELNRWMNHLKTYAGQPVVETRPLLIEP
;
A
#
# COMPACT_ATOMS: atom_id res chain seq x y z
N MET A 1 28.02 51.73 2.15
CA MET A 1 27.16 50.52 2.10
C MET A 1 26.94 50.00 3.51
N GLY A 2 25.70 49.82 3.97
CA GLY A 2 25.41 49.24 5.29
C GLY A 2 25.80 47.76 5.38
N LYS A 3 25.99 47.23 6.60
CA LYS A 3 26.38 45.81 6.86
C LYS A 3 25.46 44.82 6.13
N ASP A 4 24.16 45.09 6.08
CA ASP A 4 23.18 44.23 5.38
C ASP A 4 23.32 44.26 3.86
N SER A 5 23.63 45.42 3.30
CA SER A 5 23.90 45.55 1.86
C SER A 5 25.16 44.78 1.47
N ARG A 6 26.19 44.78 2.33
CA ARG A 6 27.44 44.02 2.12
C ARG A 6 27.19 42.52 2.17
N ARG A 7 26.50 42.03 3.20
CA ARG A 7 26.09 40.61 3.31
C ARG A 7 25.23 40.14 2.13
N LYS A 8 24.32 41.00 1.63
CA LYS A 8 23.49 40.68 0.45
C LYS A 8 24.32 40.64 -0.83
N ALA A 9 25.31 41.51 -0.98
CA ALA A 9 26.25 41.49 -2.11
C ALA A 9 27.16 40.25 -2.08
N GLU A 10 27.70 39.90 -0.90
CA GLU A 10 28.51 38.69 -0.69
C GLU A 10 27.71 37.42 -1.00
N ARG A 11 26.46 37.31 -0.52
CA ARG A 11 25.56 36.19 -0.90
C ARG A 11 25.30 36.11 -2.39
N ARG A 12 25.10 37.26 -3.07
CA ARG A 12 24.89 37.31 -4.53
C ARG A 12 26.16 36.92 -5.29
N ALA A 13 27.33 37.33 -4.82
CA ALA A 13 28.62 36.96 -5.39
C ALA A 13 28.88 35.46 -5.23
N ALA A 14 28.64 34.90 -4.03
CA ALA A 14 28.76 33.47 -3.75
C ALA A 14 27.86 32.62 -4.65
N VAL A 15 26.59 32.99 -4.81
CA VAL A 15 25.66 32.31 -5.73
C VAL A 15 26.12 32.43 -7.20
N LYS A 16 26.80 33.52 -7.57
CA LYS A 16 27.29 33.72 -8.94
C LYS A 16 28.56 32.90 -9.21
N SER A 17 29.41 32.71 -8.21
CA SER A 17 30.65 31.94 -8.31
C SER A 17 30.46 30.43 -8.15
N ASP A 18 29.37 30.00 -7.52
CA ASP A 18 29.08 28.60 -7.22
C ASP A 18 27.89 28.08 -8.07
N PRO A 19 28.16 27.19 -9.05
CA PRO A 19 27.12 26.60 -9.90
C PRO A 19 26.04 25.83 -9.13
N GLU A 20 26.39 25.16 -8.03
CA GLU A 20 25.47 24.39 -7.19
C GLU A 20 24.51 25.35 -6.46
N LEU A 21 25.04 26.42 -5.85
CA LEU A 21 24.20 27.45 -5.22
C LEU A 21 23.28 28.15 -6.22
N ARG A 22 23.72 28.35 -7.47
CA ARG A 22 22.87 28.89 -8.54
C ARG A 22 21.73 27.93 -8.88
N LYS A 23 22.04 26.65 -9.11
CA LYS A 23 21.04 25.59 -9.38
C LYS A 23 20.02 25.49 -8.24
N ASN A 24 20.49 25.47 -6.99
CA ASN A 24 19.64 25.43 -5.81
C ASN A 24 18.76 26.68 -5.68
N LYS A 25 19.27 27.87 -5.98
CA LYS A 25 18.47 29.11 -5.98
C LYS A 25 17.41 29.10 -7.08
N GLU A 26 17.75 28.66 -8.28
CA GLU A 26 16.82 28.53 -9.40
C GLU A 26 15.71 27.51 -9.10
N TYR A 27 16.09 26.37 -8.55
CA TYR A 27 15.16 25.34 -8.08
C TYR A 27 14.20 25.87 -7.00
N ASN A 28 14.72 26.53 -5.95
CA ASN A 28 13.88 27.12 -4.90
C ASN A 28 12.94 28.21 -5.44
N ALA A 29 13.40 29.01 -6.40
CA ALA A 29 12.55 30.00 -7.08
C ALA A 29 11.47 29.33 -7.93
N ALA A 30 11.79 28.19 -8.57
CA ALA A 30 10.81 27.39 -9.29
C ALA A 30 9.77 26.81 -8.34
N LEU A 31 10.19 26.16 -7.26
CA LEU A 31 9.33 25.58 -6.23
C LEU A 31 8.34 26.61 -5.66
N SER A 32 8.83 27.81 -5.32
CA SER A 32 7.99 28.91 -4.81
C SER A 32 6.90 29.35 -5.79
N ARG A 33 7.16 29.30 -7.11
CA ARG A 33 6.18 29.72 -8.12
C ARG A 33 5.23 28.60 -8.49
N VAL A 34 5.71 27.36 -8.55
CA VAL A 34 4.87 26.20 -8.87
C VAL A 34 3.79 25.97 -7.81
N ARG A 35 4.06 26.30 -6.54
CA ARG A 35 3.07 26.34 -5.44
C ARG A 35 1.77 27.06 -5.73
N SER A 36 1.79 28.02 -6.66
CA SER A 36 0.62 28.84 -7.01
C SER A 36 -0.10 28.41 -8.28
N ARG A 37 0.34 27.33 -8.96
CA ARG A 37 -0.15 26.93 -10.28
C ARG A 37 -0.91 25.61 -10.23
N GLY A 38 -1.88 25.45 -11.12
CA GLY A 38 -2.64 24.22 -11.27
C GLY A 38 -1.88 23.12 -12.02
N ALA A 39 -2.61 22.05 -12.35
CA ALA A 39 -2.10 20.83 -12.97
C ALA A 39 -2.58 20.65 -14.43
N SER A 40 -3.13 21.71 -15.05
CA SER A 40 -3.56 21.67 -16.45
C SER A 40 -2.37 21.49 -17.40
N VAL A 41 -2.63 20.99 -18.62
CA VAL A 41 -1.59 20.84 -19.66
C VAL A 41 -0.99 22.20 -19.98
N GLU A 42 -1.79 23.24 -20.09
CA GLU A 42 -1.35 24.60 -20.43
C GLU A 42 -0.45 25.20 -19.36
N GLU A 43 -0.84 25.10 -18.09
CA GLU A 43 -0.02 25.56 -16.96
C GLU A 43 1.28 24.76 -16.86
N PHE A 44 1.19 23.45 -17.07
CA PHE A 44 2.33 22.56 -17.10
C PHE A 44 3.31 22.99 -18.19
N MET A 45 2.86 23.14 -19.44
CA MET A 45 3.70 23.55 -20.57
C MET A 45 4.32 24.93 -20.32
N HIS A 46 3.58 25.86 -19.72
CA HIS A 46 4.10 27.17 -19.36
C HIS A 46 5.16 27.13 -18.24
N ILE A 47 5.09 26.18 -17.31
CA ILE A 47 6.15 25.94 -16.31
C ILE A 47 7.36 25.30 -16.99
N ALA A 48 7.11 24.26 -17.77
CA ALA A 48 8.11 23.44 -18.44
C ALA A 48 8.93 24.23 -19.48
N SER A 49 8.31 25.20 -20.16
CA SER A 49 9.00 26.10 -21.10
C SER A 49 10.07 26.99 -20.46
N ARG A 50 10.15 27.03 -19.11
CA ARG A 50 11.20 27.74 -18.37
C ARG A 50 12.45 26.89 -18.11
N GLY A 51 12.45 25.64 -18.57
CA GLY A 51 13.56 24.72 -18.50
C GLY A 51 13.39 23.65 -17.43
N MET A 52 14.28 22.67 -17.49
CA MET A 52 14.17 21.41 -16.74
C MET A 52 14.06 21.53 -15.20
N PRO A 53 14.77 22.46 -14.52
CA PRO A 53 14.63 22.64 -13.07
C PRO A 53 13.19 22.96 -12.63
N TRP A 54 12.37 23.55 -13.50
CA TRP A 54 10.99 23.90 -13.20
C TRP A 54 10.05 22.69 -13.25
N PHE A 55 10.26 21.78 -14.21
CA PHE A 55 9.53 20.53 -14.27
C PHE A 55 9.83 19.64 -13.06
N GLN A 56 11.12 19.54 -12.71
CA GLN A 56 11.56 18.86 -11.50
C GLN A 56 10.89 19.44 -10.24
N ALA A 57 10.96 20.77 -10.06
CA ALA A 57 10.34 21.43 -8.91
C ALA A 57 8.81 21.22 -8.86
N LEU A 58 8.14 21.03 -10.00
CA LEU A 58 6.72 20.70 -10.04
C LEU A 58 6.42 19.31 -9.51
N LEU A 59 7.16 18.28 -9.93
CA LEU A 59 6.94 16.92 -9.44
C LEU A 59 7.31 16.80 -7.96
N ASP A 60 8.39 17.45 -7.53
CA ASP A 60 8.75 17.57 -6.12
C ASP A 60 7.64 18.25 -5.32
N HIS A 61 7.13 19.39 -5.83
CA HIS A 61 6.05 20.10 -5.17
C HIS A 61 4.78 19.25 -5.05
N ARG A 62 4.41 18.50 -6.09
CA ARG A 62 3.24 17.59 -6.03
C ARG A 62 3.41 16.54 -4.94
N HIS A 63 4.60 15.98 -4.85
CA HIS A 63 4.95 15.01 -3.81
C HIS A 63 4.92 15.62 -2.40
N GLU A 64 5.46 16.83 -2.23
CA GLU A 64 5.37 17.60 -0.98
C GLU A 64 3.91 17.87 -0.58
N VAL A 65 3.10 18.39 -1.50
CA VAL A 65 1.67 18.69 -1.24
C VAL A 65 0.90 17.46 -0.83
N ARG A 66 1.17 16.32 -1.47
CA ARG A 66 0.57 15.05 -1.09
C ARG A 66 0.89 14.72 0.37
N PHE A 67 2.15 14.81 0.77
CA PHE A 67 2.55 14.53 2.14
C PHE A 67 1.93 15.51 3.15
N GLU A 68 1.98 16.81 2.86
CA GLU A 68 1.34 17.85 3.68
C GLU A 68 -0.17 17.61 3.81
N SER A 69 -0.83 17.16 2.74
CA SER A 69 -2.27 16.90 2.73
C SER A 69 -2.62 15.64 3.51
N SER A 70 -1.76 14.62 3.48
CA SER A 70 -1.93 13.42 4.31
C SER A 70 -1.72 13.66 5.81
N GLU A 71 -1.14 14.79 6.24
CA GLU A 71 -1.17 15.22 7.65
C GLU A 71 -2.58 15.59 8.13
N ARG A 72 -3.51 15.82 7.19
CA ARG A 72 -4.86 16.33 7.46
C ARG A 72 -5.93 15.44 6.84
N PRO A 73 -5.93 14.12 7.10
CA PRO A 73 -6.97 13.26 6.57
C PRO A 73 -8.34 13.66 7.13
N PRO A 74 -9.44 13.37 6.43
CA PRO A 74 -10.77 13.62 6.95
C PRO A 74 -10.94 13.01 8.35
N LYS A 75 -11.32 13.85 9.33
CA LYS A 75 -11.40 13.45 10.75
C LYS A 75 -12.23 12.19 10.98
N LYS A 76 -13.30 12.01 10.20
CA LYS A 76 -14.17 10.84 10.24
C LYS A 76 -13.41 9.55 9.91
N ILE A 77 -12.63 9.56 8.81
CA ILE A 77 -11.82 8.41 8.37
C ILE A 77 -10.74 8.10 9.42
N LEU A 78 -10.09 9.13 9.93
CA LEU A 78 -9.05 8.98 10.94
C LEU A 78 -9.61 8.34 12.22
N MET A 79 -10.76 8.82 12.72
CA MET A 79 -11.44 8.24 13.88
C MET A 79 -11.86 6.79 13.64
N ALA A 80 -12.39 6.48 12.47
CA ALA A 80 -12.81 5.13 12.12
C ALA A 80 -11.61 4.15 12.00
N ALA A 81 -10.47 4.62 11.50
CA ALA A 81 -9.22 3.86 11.47
C ALA A 81 -8.68 3.62 12.89
N TYR A 82 -8.71 4.64 13.76
CA TYR A 82 -8.34 4.51 15.18
C TYR A 82 -9.17 3.46 15.90
N LEU A 83 -10.49 3.49 15.72
CA LEU A 83 -11.41 2.50 16.27
C LEU A 83 -11.10 1.07 15.82
N CYS A 84 -10.54 0.88 14.63
CA CYS A 84 -10.09 -0.46 14.22
C CYS A 84 -8.76 -0.84 14.88
N LEU A 85 -7.89 0.14 15.13
CA LEU A 85 -6.58 -0.07 15.74
C LEU A 85 -6.67 -0.39 17.25
N THR A 86 -7.74 0.02 17.94
CA THR A 86 -7.99 -0.34 19.35
C THR A 86 -8.12 -1.84 19.59
N ASP A 87 -8.41 -2.61 18.55
CA ASP A 87 -8.47 -4.07 18.64
C ASP A 87 -7.08 -4.71 18.77
N VAL A 88 -6.01 -4.04 18.32
CA VAL A 88 -4.67 -4.63 18.20
C VAL A 88 -4.02 -4.93 19.56
N PRO A 89 -3.99 -4.00 20.55
CA PRO A 89 -3.34 -4.29 21.82
C PRO A 89 -3.95 -5.44 22.62
N PRO A 90 -5.29 -5.53 22.77
CA PRO A 90 -5.91 -6.67 23.45
C PRO A 90 -5.61 -8.01 22.76
N LEU A 91 -5.54 -8.00 21.43
CA LEU A 91 -5.20 -9.16 20.60
C LEU A 91 -3.75 -9.62 20.83
N ASP A 92 -2.80 -8.70 20.93
CA ASP A 92 -1.41 -9.02 21.31
C ASP A 92 -1.33 -9.55 22.75
N ALA A 93 -2.05 -8.92 23.68
CA ALA A 93 -2.02 -9.31 25.09
C ALA A 93 -2.62 -10.70 25.33
N ALA A 94 -3.74 -11.01 24.67
CA ALA A 94 -4.37 -12.33 24.73
C ALA A 94 -3.43 -13.40 24.16
N LEU A 95 -2.76 -13.11 23.05
CA LEU A 95 -1.76 -14.01 22.48
C LEU A 95 -0.58 -14.25 23.45
N LEU A 96 -0.10 -13.19 24.11
CA LEU A 96 0.97 -13.27 25.09
C LEU A 96 0.57 -14.11 26.31
N LYS A 97 -0.67 -14.01 26.79
CA LYS A 97 -1.23 -14.88 27.86
C LYS A 97 -1.25 -16.36 27.44
N LEU A 98 -1.28 -16.66 26.15
CA LEU A 98 -1.19 -18.02 25.60
C LEU A 98 0.26 -18.51 25.41
N GLY A 99 1.25 -17.68 25.75
CA GLY A 99 2.68 -17.99 25.66
C GLY A 99 3.31 -17.68 24.30
N TYR A 100 2.66 -16.86 23.47
CA TYR A 100 3.20 -16.48 22.15
C TYR A 100 3.38 -14.97 22.07
N SER A 101 4.49 -14.52 21.49
CA SER A 101 4.74 -13.11 21.25
C SER A 101 4.68 -12.82 19.76
N THR A 102 3.90 -11.82 19.35
CA THR A 102 3.95 -11.29 17.99
C THR A 102 5.19 -10.43 17.76
N LEU A 103 5.83 -9.91 18.82
CA LEU A 103 6.87 -8.88 18.73
C LEU A 103 8.19 -9.38 18.14
N GLY A 104 8.49 -10.68 18.28
CA GLY A 104 9.71 -11.29 17.75
C GLY A 104 9.60 -11.81 16.31
N ILE A 105 8.42 -11.72 15.69
CA ILE A 105 8.19 -12.26 14.34
C ILE A 105 8.49 -11.15 13.31
N ALA A 106 9.17 -11.46 12.20
CA ALA A 106 9.43 -10.46 11.17
C ALA A 106 8.11 -9.92 10.58
N ALA A 107 8.05 -8.65 10.21
CA ALA A 107 6.79 -8.01 9.82
C ALA A 107 6.13 -8.67 8.58
N ASN A 108 6.98 -9.12 7.67
CA ASN A 108 6.64 -9.80 6.42
C ASN A 108 6.67 -11.34 6.53
N SER A 109 7.02 -11.90 7.70
CA SER A 109 7.21 -13.34 7.83
C SER A 109 5.88 -14.06 7.78
N TYR A 110 5.65 -14.74 6.66
CA TYR A 110 4.62 -15.76 6.53
C TYR A 110 5.13 -17.06 7.18
N GLY A 111 5.30 -17.03 8.51
CA GLY A 111 5.94 -18.14 9.22
C GLY A 111 5.15 -19.44 9.13
N ARG A 112 5.80 -20.56 9.48
CA ARG A 112 5.25 -21.93 9.31
C ARG A 112 4.20 -22.31 10.36
N ASN A 113 4.02 -21.48 11.38
CA ASN A 113 3.15 -21.77 12.50
C ASN A 113 2.05 -20.70 12.62
N TRP A 114 0.97 -21.06 13.32
CA TRP A 114 -0.17 -20.18 13.46
C TRP A 114 0.16 -18.84 14.19
N PRO A 115 1.09 -18.76 15.19
CA PRO A 115 1.47 -17.47 15.77
C PRO A 115 2.06 -16.50 14.75
N SER A 116 2.86 -17.00 13.81
CA SER A 116 3.40 -16.17 12.73
C SER A 116 2.31 -15.70 11.77
N HIS A 117 1.36 -16.57 11.40
CA HIS A 117 0.21 -16.14 10.59
C HIS A 117 -0.63 -15.08 11.31
N TYR A 118 -0.80 -15.22 12.63
CA TYR A 118 -1.52 -14.27 13.45
C TYR A 118 -0.81 -12.91 13.50
N ALA A 119 0.51 -12.91 13.75
CA ALA A 119 1.31 -11.70 13.74
C ALA A 119 1.29 -11.00 12.38
N TRP A 120 1.42 -11.77 11.29
CA TRP A 120 1.27 -11.28 9.93
C TRP A 120 -0.10 -10.65 9.69
N GLY A 121 -1.17 -11.25 10.20
CA GLY A 121 -2.52 -10.69 10.15
C GLY A 121 -2.64 -9.32 10.83
N LEU A 122 -2.13 -9.21 12.06
CA LEU A 122 -2.14 -7.94 12.79
C LEU A 122 -1.26 -6.89 12.13
N ASN A 123 -0.06 -7.26 11.66
CA ASN A 123 0.79 -6.35 10.89
C ASN A 123 0.07 -5.89 9.63
N SER A 124 -0.68 -6.78 8.99
CA SER A 124 -1.43 -6.46 7.78
C SER A 124 -2.55 -5.45 8.02
N ILE A 125 -3.31 -5.62 9.10
CA ILE A 125 -4.32 -4.66 9.53
C ILE A 125 -3.67 -3.30 9.77
N VAL A 126 -2.56 -3.24 10.51
CA VAL A 126 -1.86 -1.98 10.79
C VAL A 126 -1.33 -1.32 9.50
N SER A 127 -0.77 -2.08 8.56
CA SER A 127 -0.35 -1.54 7.26
C SER A 127 -1.53 -0.96 6.46
N ALA A 128 -2.68 -1.65 6.42
CA ALA A 128 -3.87 -1.15 5.73
C ALA A 128 -4.44 0.11 6.38
N LEU A 129 -4.50 0.14 7.72
CA LEU A 129 -4.94 1.32 8.47
C LEU A 129 -4.00 2.50 8.21
N ARG A 130 -2.68 2.28 8.19
CA ARG A 130 -1.70 3.31 7.82
C ARG A 130 -2.00 3.88 6.44
N LEU A 131 -2.13 3.02 5.43
CA LEU A 131 -2.41 3.45 4.05
C LEU A 131 -3.75 4.20 3.95
N THR A 132 -4.77 3.77 4.71
CA THR A 132 -6.06 4.47 4.77
C THR A 132 -5.91 5.87 5.38
N MET A 133 -5.15 6.01 6.47
CA MET A 133 -4.93 7.29 7.16
C MET A 133 -4.17 8.30 6.31
N VAL A 134 -3.36 7.85 5.35
CA VAL A 134 -2.58 8.72 4.45
C VAL A 134 -3.20 8.86 3.06
N GLY A 135 -4.45 8.43 2.89
CA GLY A 135 -5.18 8.54 1.62
C GLY A 135 -4.55 7.73 0.49
N GLN A 136 -4.15 6.49 0.77
CA GLN A 136 -3.66 5.49 -0.19
C GLN A 136 -4.66 4.33 -0.25
N TYR A 137 -5.88 4.60 -0.72
CA TYR A 137 -7.01 3.68 -0.62
C TYR A 137 -6.84 2.45 -1.50
N ALA A 138 -6.27 2.57 -2.70
CA ALA A 138 -6.03 1.41 -3.56
C ALA A 138 -5.10 0.39 -2.87
N GLY A 139 -4.02 0.87 -2.24
CA GLY A 139 -3.11 0.02 -1.48
C GLY A 139 -3.73 -0.56 -0.21
N ALA A 140 -4.51 0.24 0.52
CA ALA A 140 -5.22 -0.22 1.71
C ALA A 140 -6.28 -1.28 1.36
N ALA A 141 -7.04 -1.08 0.29
CA ALA A 141 -8.03 -2.01 -0.23
C ALA A 141 -7.41 -3.32 -0.68
N LEU A 142 -6.25 -3.26 -1.35
CA LEU A 142 -5.51 -4.46 -1.73
C LEU A 142 -5.17 -5.32 -0.50
N ILE A 143 -4.63 -4.70 0.54
CA ILE A 143 -4.29 -5.40 1.77
C ILE A 143 -5.54 -5.96 2.46
N ALA A 144 -6.61 -5.16 2.56
CA ALA A 144 -7.85 -5.56 3.20
C ALA A 144 -8.51 -6.74 2.47
N ARG A 145 -8.54 -6.71 1.13
CA ARG A 145 -9.01 -7.83 0.28
C ARG A 145 -8.20 -9.09 0.56
N ASN A 146 -6.87 -8.96 0.60
CA ASN A 146 -5.95 -10.07 0.89
C ASN A 146 -6.20 -10.68 2.27
N GLN A 147 -6.45 -9.85 3.30
CA GLN A 147 -6.83 -10.35 4.62
C GLN A 147 -8.15 -11.09 4.60
N LEU A 148 -9.16 -10.54 3.92
CA LEU A 148 -10.47 -11.16 3.84
C LEU A 148 -10.42 -12.52 3.14
N GLU A 149 -9.70 -12.64 2.02
CA GLU A 149 -9.42 -13.93 1.36
C GLU A 149 -8.79 -14.93 2.32
N ARG A 150 -7.73 -14.51 3.03
CA ARG A 150 -6.96 -15.37 3.92
C ARG A 150 -7.83 -15.95 5.02
N TRP A 151 -8.54 -15.08 5.73
CA TRP A 151 -9.31 -15.46 6.90
C TRP A 151 -10.53 -16.28 6.50
N THR A 152 -11.11 -16.00 5.33
CA THR A 152 -12.15 -16.85 4.74
C THR A 152 -11.64 -18.28 4.51
N GLN A 153 -10.52 -18.44 3.80
CA GLN A 153 -9.95 -19.75 3.52
C GLN A 153 -9.58 -20.47 4.82
N ARG A 154 -8.98 -19.75 5.78
CA ARG A 154 -8.61 -20.36 7.06
C ARG A 154 -9.82 -20.86 7.84
N MET A 155 -10.90 -20.08 7.88
CA MET A 155 -12.15 -20.53 8.51
C MET A 155 -12.75 -21.73 7.77
N ALA A 156 -12.72 -21.70 6.44
CA ALA A 156 -13.22 -22.81 5.64
C ALA A 156 -12.43 -24.11 5.91
N ASP A 157 -11.10 -24.05 5.87
CA ASP A 157 -10.20 -25.19 6.15
C ASP A 157 -10.49 -25.80 7.53
N VAL A 158 -10.59 -24.93 8.54
CA VAL A 158 -10.79 -25.33 9.94
C VAL A 158 -12.15 -26.02 10.17
N ASN A 159 -13.15 -25.69 9.35
CA ASN A 159 -14.49 -26.28 9.44
C ASN A 159 -14.76 -27.34 8.35
N GLY A 160 -13.76 -27.68 7.53
CA GLY A 160 -13.93 -28.61 6.42
C GLY A 160 -14.91 -28.12 5.35
N TRP A 161 -15.03 -26.81 5.16
CA TRP A 161 -15.88 -26.23 4.11
C TRP A 161 -15.07 -26.04 2.83
N THR A 162 -15.62 -26.50 1.72
CA THR A 162 -15.04 -26.31 0.38
C THR A 162 -15.97 -25.45 -0.48
N GLN A 163 -15.41 -24.74 -1.44
CA GLN A 163 -16.16 -24.06 -2.51
C GLN A 163 -16.73 -25.13 -3.46
N THR A 164 -17.98 -24.97 -3.90
CA THR A 164 -18.57 -25.87 -4.92
C THR A 164 -18.24 -25.38 -6.33
N ASP A 165 -18.29 -26.27 -7.33
CA ASP A 165 -17.89 -25.95 -8.71
C ASP A 165 -18.75 -24.85 -9.36
N ASP A 166 -20.00 -24.69 -8.92
CA ASP A 166 -20.98 -23.71 -9.39
C ASP A 166 -21.03 -22.43 -8.53
N GLU A 167 -20.29 -22.38 -7.43
CA GLU A 167 -20.28 -21.27 -6.50
C GLU A 167 -19.14 -20.30 -6.84
N SER A 168 -19.47 -19.01 -6.98
CA SER A 168 -18.44 -17.98 -7.12
C SER A 168 -17.69 -17.78 -5.80
N PHE A 169 -16.47 -17.24 -5.85
CA PHE A 169 -15.67 -17.07 -4.63
C PHE A 169 -16.33 -16.08 -3.65
N GLU A 170 -17.06 -15.09 -4.15
CA GLU A 170 -17.86 -14.14 -3.36
C GLU A 170 -18.97 -14.88 -2.60
N LYS A 171 -19.73 -15.75 -3.29
CA LYS A 171 -20.79 -16.56 -2.66
C LYS A 171 -20.22 -17.51 -1.62
N PHE A 172 -19.11 -18.17 -1.95
CA PHE A 172 -18.38 -19.02 -1.02
C PHE A 172 -17.97 -18.26 0.24
N MET A 173 -17.41 -17.07 0.07
CA MET A 173 -17.02 -16.21 1.18
C MET A 173 -18.23 -15.83 2.04
N SER A 174 -19.30 -15.31 1.45
CA SER A 174 -20.53 -14.97 2.17
C SER A 174 -21.07 -16.16 2.97
N ARG A 175 -21.06 -17.36 2.39
CA ARG A 175 -21.47 -18.60 3.07
C ARG A 175 -20.57 -18.95 4.25
N VAL A 176 -19.24 -18.87 4.08
CA VAL A 176 -18.27 -19.15 5.15
C VAL A 176 -18.49 -18.19 6.31
N TRP A 177 -18.61 -16.89 6.05
CA TRP A 177 -18.81 -15.88 7.10
C TRP A 177 -20.18 -15.96 7.77
N ALA A 178 -21.25 -16.24 7.01
CA ALA A 178 -22.59 -16.42 7.57
C ALA A 178 -22.63 -17.61 8.55
N LYS A 179 -22.05 -18.76 8.17
CA LYS A 179 -21.95 -19.94 9.05
C LYS A 179 -21.04 -19.72 10.25
N SER A 180 -20.00 -18.89 10.11
CA SER A 180 -19.16 -18.48 11.23
C SER A 180 -19.84 -17.48 12.17
N GLY A 181 -20.86 -16.76 11.72
CA GLY A 181 -21.67 -15.85 12.55
C GLY A 181 -22.34 -16.56 13.72
N ASP A 182 -22.83 -17.78 13.50
CA ASP A 182 -23.36 -18.65 14.56
C ASP A 182 -22.30 -18.99 15.62
N TYR A 183 -21.03 -19.08 15.22
CA TYR A 183 -19.87 -19.29 16.09
C TYR A 183 -19.56 -18.06 16.97
N ASN A 184 -19.88 -16.84 16.49
CA ASN A 184 -19.62 -15.56 17.15
C ASN A 184 -20.78 -15.01 17.99
N SER A 185 -21.93 -15.69 18.05
CA SER A 185 -23.06 -15.35 18.95
C SER A 185 -22.69 -15.30 20.45
N ASN A 186 -21.48 -15.70 20.82
CA ASN A 186 -20.90 -15.58 22.16
C ASN A 186 -19.93 -14.39 22.35
N VAL A 187 -19.76 -13.54 21.34
CA VAL A 187 -19.01 -12.28 21.46
C VAL A 187 -19.96 -11.21 21.99
N PRO A 188 -19.69 -10.58 23.15
CA PRO A 188 -20.58 -9.56 23.69
C PRO A 188 -20.75 -8.40 22.71
N PRO A 189 -21.95 -7.83 22.57
CA PRO A 189 -22.12 -6.55 21.87
C PRO A 189 -21.25 -5.48 22.53
N LEU A 190 -20.76 -4.53 21.71
CA LEU A 190 -19.94 -3.39 22.15
C LEU A 190 -20.58 -2.65 23.36
N PRO A 191 -19.79 -2.07 24.28
CA PRO A 191 -20.31 -1.29 25.41
C PRO A 191 -21.28 -0.19 24.95
N ARG A 192 -22.43 -0.10 25.64
CA ARG A 192 -23.65 0.63 25.24
C ARG A 192 -23.60 2.16 25.34
N GLU A 193 -22.52 2.76 25.84
CA GLU A 193 -22.49 4.18 26.18
C GLU A 193 -21.22 4.86 25.66
N ILE A 194 -21.31 5.45 24.46
CA ILE A 194 -20.44 6.54 24.03
C ILE A 194 -21.23 7.84 24.28
N PRO A 195 -20.68 8.86 24.95
CA PRO A 195 -21.41 10.10 25.23
C PRO A 195 -21.99 10.73 23.94
N ASN A 196 -23.32 10.86 23.90
CA ASN A 196 -24.07 11.52 22.83
C ASN A 196 -23.67 13.00 22.73
N ALA A 197 -22.75 13.32 21.83
CA ALA A 197 -22.41 14.71 21.53
C ALA A 197 -21.94 14.91 20.08
N TYR A 198 -22.64 14.35 19.08
CA TYR A 198 -22.46 14.77 17.70
C TYR A 198 -23.81 14.79 16.95
N PRO A 199 -24.09 15.85 16.16
CA PRO A 199 -25.36 15.97 15.45
C PRO A 199 -25.47 14.90 14.35
N THR A 200 -26.53 14.09 14.44
CA THR A 200 -26.90 13.07 13.45
C THR A 200 -27.28 13.75 12.13
N LEU A 201 -26.48 13.53 11.08
CA LEU A 201 -26.77 14.04 9.73
C LEU A 201 -27.69 13.02 9.02
N GLN A 202 -28.94 13.39 8.75
CA GLN A 202 -29.81 12.60 7.87
C GLN A 202 -29.36 12.78 6.42
N ILE A 203 -28.94 11.68 5.78
CA ILE A 203 -28.50 11.65 4.37
C ILE A 203 -29.68 11.25 3.49
N ALA A 204 -30.09 12.15 2.59
CA ALA A 204 -31.05 11.86 1.53
C ALA A 204 -30.33 11.22 0.33
N GLY A 205 -30.37 9.89 0.22
CA GLY A 205 -29.76 9.18 -0.92
C GLY A 205 -29.53 7.68 -0.74
N GLY A 206 -30.57 6.90 -0.45
CA GLY A 206 -30.79 5.52 -0.92
C GLY A 206 -29.86 4.35 -0.53
N TRP A 207 -28.63 4.57 -0.09
CA TRP A 207 -27.72 3.52 0.40
C TRP A 207 -27.30 3.83 1.83
N THR A 208 -28.17 3.49 2.79
CA THR A 208 -27.77 3.38 4.18
C THR A 208 -27.06 2.04 4.34
N PHE A 209 -25.72 2.03 4.32
CA PHE A 209 -25.03 0.99 5.09
C PHE A 209 -25.57 1.09 6.51
N PRO A 210 -26.05 0.00 7.13
CA PRO A 210 -26.59 0.03 8.48
C PRO A 210 -25.40 0.13 9.44
N PHE A 211 -24.75 1.28 9.44
CA PHE A 211 -23.89 1.70 10.52
C PHE A 211 -24.74 2.52 11.46
N PRO A 212 -24.96 2.02 12.68
CA PRO A 212 -25.52 2.82 13.74
C PRO A 212 -24.59 4.00 14.00
N LEU A 213 -25.05 5.21 13.68
CA LEU A 213 -24.39 6.41 14.18
C LEU A 213 -24.77 6.66 15.65
N THR A 214 -25.78 5.94 16.15
CA THR A 214 -26.24 5.98 17.53
C THR A 214 -26.27 4.59 18.16
N PRO A 215 -25.97 4.46 19.47
CA PRO A 215 -26.06 3.19 20.20
C PRO A 215 -27.43 2.49 20.12
N SER A 216 -28.53 3.21 19.86
CA SER A 216 -29.87 2.66 19.70
C SER A 216 -30.14 2.02 18.33
N GLU A 217 -29.38 2.39 17.30
CA GLU A 217 -29.49 1.78 15.97
C GLU A 217 -28.64 0.49 15.89
N ALA A 218 -27.63 0.33 16.75
CA ALA A 218 -26.73 -0.83 16.80
C ALA A 218 -27.38 -2.05 17.42
N THR A 219 -28.29 -1.81 18.34
CA THR A 219 -29.09 -2.84 19.00
C THR A 219 -30.26 -3.33 18.13
N ASN A 220 -30.66 -2.56 17.12
CA ASN A 220 -31.76 -2.92 16.21
C ASN A 220 -31.29 -3.39 14.82
N ALA A 221 -30.00 -3.23 14.49
CA ALA A 221 -29.40 -3.91 13.36
C ALA A 221 -29.33 -5.42 13.67
N SER A 222 -30.39 -6.13 13.32
CA SER A 222 -30.39 -7.59 13.29
C SER A 222 -29.11 -8.08 12.60
N VAL A 223 -28.55 -9.20 13.07
CA VAL A 223 -27.41 -9.92 12.46
C VAL A 223 -27.57 -10.17 10.94
N GLY A 224 -28.76 -9.92 10.36
CA GLY A 224 -29.04 -9.93 8.94
C GLY A 224 -28.71 -8.66 8.12
N SER A 225 -28.09 -7.61 8.68
CA SER A 225 -27.78 -6.38 7.93
C SER A 225 -26.28 -6.04 7.79
N ALA A 226 -25.38 -6.83 8.37
CA ALA A 226 -23.95 -6.66 8.10
C ALA A 226 -23.68 -6.98 6.62
N PRO A 227 -22.88 -6.16 5.89
CA PRO A 227 -22.58 -6.45 4.50
C PRO A 227 -21.93 -7.84 4.43
N MET A 228 -22.45 -8.68 3.53
CA MET A 228 -21.93 -10.03 3.41
C MET A 228 -20.47 -9.93 2.98
N ALA A 229 -19.59 -10.73 3.57
CA ALA A 229 -18.16 -10.65 3.32
C ALA A 229 -17.82 -10.79 1.82
N GLY A 230 -18.60 -11.56 1.06
CA GLY A 230 -18.47 -11.65 -0.40
C GLY A 230 -18.74 -10.33 -1.12
N ASP A 231 -19.70 -9.53 -0.66
CA ASP A 231 -20.00 -8.22 -1.25
C ASP A 231 -18.87 -7.24 -0.97
N VAL A 232 -18.38 -7.20 0.28
CA VAL A 232 -17.21 -6.40 0.68
C VAL A 232 -15.98 -6.80 -0.17
N TYR A 233 -15.79 -8.09 -0.40
CA TYR A 233 -14.70 -8.59 -1.25
C TYR A 233 -14.86 -8.14 -2.70
N ALA A 234 -16.07 -8.24 -3.27
CA ALA A 234 -16.36 -7.83 -4.62
C ALA A 234 -16.09 -6.33 -4.82
N ASP A 235 -16.61 -5.49 -3.93
CA ASP A 235 -16.42 -4.04 -4.00
C ASP A 235 -14.94 -3.64 -3.84
N LEU A 236 -14.21 -4.32 -2.94
CA LEU A 236 -12.76 -4.10 -2.80
C LEU A 236 -12.03 -4.47 -4.09
N SER A 237 -12.47 -5.54 -4.77
CA SER A 237 -11.94 -5.96 -6.06
C SER A 237 -12.21 -4.91 -7.15
N GLU A 238 -13.41 -4.32 -7.18
CA GLU A 238 -13.74 -3.25 -8.12
C GLU A 238 -12.89 -2.00 -7.90
N LEU A 239 -12.63 -1.62 -6.65
CA LEU A 239 -11.77 -0.48 -6.29
C LEU A 239 -10.34 -0.69 -6.78
N ILE A 240 -9.71 -1.83 -6.48
CA ILE A 240 -8.31 -2.10 -6.87
C ILE A 240 -8.11 -2.32 -8.38
N HIS A 241 -9.18 -2.61 -9.12
CA HIS A 241 -9.16 -2.70 -10.57
C HIS A 241 -9.61 -1.40 -11.25
N GLY A 242 -9.95 -0.38 -10.47
CA GLY A 242 -10.32 0.96 -10.96
C GLY A 242 -11.64 0.95 -11.72
N ARG A 243 -12.51 -0.03 -11.44
CA ARG A 243 -13.83 -0.15 -12.07
C ARG A 243 -14.86 0.66 -11.30
N GLU A 244 -14.80 0.65 -9.97
CA GLU A 244 -15.60 1.46 -9.04
C GLU A 244 -14.70 2.38 -8.20
N HIS A 245 -15.31 3.37 -7.52
CA HIS A 245 -14.62 4.34 -6.64
C HIS A 245 -13.45 5.09 -7.32
N ARG A 246 -13.54 5.29 -8.63
CA ARG A 246 -12.48 5.92 -9.45
C ARG A 246 -12.16 7.33 -8.97
N GLU A 247 -13.16 8.04 -8.46
CA GLU A 247 -13.05 9.38 -7.92
C GLU A 247 -12.19 9.41 -6.67
N ALA A 248 -12.24 8.39 -5.80
CA ALA A 248 -11.35 8.32 -4.64
C ALA A 248 -9.89 8.11 -5.06
N VAL A 249 -9.67 7.29 -6.08
CA VAL A 249 -8.33 7.02 -6.64
C VAL A 249 -7.78 8.24 -7.42
N ALA A 250 -8.65 8.95 -8.15
CA ALA A 250 -8.30 10.21 -8.81
C ALA A 250 -8.03 11.31 -7.78
N TRP A 251 -8.83 11.39 -6.72
CA TRP A 251 -8.65 12.33 -5.62
C TRP A 251 -7.28 12.17 -4.94
N GLU A 252 -6.87 10.93 -4.66
CA GLU A 252 -5.53 10.70 -4.14
C GLU A 252 -4.48 11.04 -5.20
N SER A 253 -4.52 10.44 -6.40
CA SER A 253 -3.40 10.50 -7.34
C SER A 253 -3.27 11.84 -8.06
N HIS A 254 -4.36 12.40 -8.57
CA HIS A 254 -4.38 13.63 -9.35
C HIS A 254 -4.53 14.88 -8.48
N ASP A 255 -5.56 14.90 -7.63
CA ASP A 255 -5.93 16.07 -6.82
C ASP A 255 -5.03 16.26 -5.59
N LEU A 256 -4.14 15.30 -5.31
CA LEU A 256 -3.15 15.35 -4.24
C LEU A 256 -3.78 15.47 -2.85
N LEU A 257 -4.92 14.81 -2.63
CA LEU A 257 -5.63 14.83 -1.35
C LEU A 257 -6.06 16.25 -0.90
N LYS A 258 -6.22 17.19 -1.85
CA LYS A 258 -6.83 18.50 -1.57
C LYS A 258 -8.19 18.34 -0.91
N THR A 259 -8.67 19.36 -0.21
CA THR A 259 -10.03 19.33 0.38
C THR A 259 -11.05 18.89 -0.68
N PRO A 260 -11.69 17.71 -0.50
CA PRO A 260 -12.57 17.17 -1.52
C PRO A 260 -13.86 17.98 -1.60
N SER A 261 -14.48 17.99 -2.79
CA SER A 261 -15.87 18.44 -2.91
C SER A 261 -16.79 17.54 -2.07
N PRO A 262 -18.02 17.97 -1.71
CA PRO A 262 -18.94 17.13 -0.94
C PRO A 262 -19.25 15.77 -1.58
N ASP A 263 -19.24 15.68 -2.91
CA ASP A 263 -19.48 14.42 -3.62
C ASP A 263 -18.24 13.51 -3.58
N ILE A 264 -17.04 14.06 -3.82
CA ILE A 264 -15.78 13.30 -3.70
C ILE A 264 -15.59 12.84 -2.26
N ALA A 265 -15.90 13.68 -1.28
CA ALA A 265 -15.81 13.34 0.14
C ALA A 265 -16.66 12.11 0.47
N ARG A 266 -17.88 12.01 -0.09
CA ARG A 266 -18.74 10.84 0.07
C ARG A 266 -18.13 9.58 -0.54
N VAL A 267 -17.58 9.66 -1.76
CA VAL A 267 -16.95 8.50 -2.41
C VAL A 267 -15.72 8.02 -1.63
N VAL A 268 -14.91 8.96 -1.13
CA VAL A 268 -13.73 8.69 -0.30
C VAL A 268 -14.12 8.06 1.03
N GLU A 269 -15.18 8.55 1.67
CA GLU A 269 -15.73 7.94 2.89
C GLU A 269 -16.24 6.53 2.63
N CYS A 270 -16.98 6.28 1.54
CA CYS A 270 -17.42 4.94 1.16
C CYS A 270 -16.25 3.98 0.94
N ALA A 271 -15.20 4.42 0.23
CA ALA A 271 -14.00 3.61 0.01
C ALA A 271 -13.29 3.28 1.34
N ALA A 272 -13.17 4.26 2.25
CA ALA A 272 -12.61 4.04 3.57
C ALA A 272 -13.47 3.08 4.41
N ASP A 273 -14.79 3.25 4.44
CA ASP A 273 -15.72 2.40 5.18
C ASP A 273 -15.67 0.95 4.68
N LEU A 274 -15.55 0.76 3.37
CA LEU A 274 -15.37 -0.55 2.74
C LEU A 274 -14.08 -1.25 3.22
N ILE A 275 -12.96 -0.54 3.19
CA ILE A 275 -11.66 -1.04 3.68
C ILE A 275 -11.76 -1.40 5.17
N LEU A 276 -12.28 -0.48 6.00
CA LEU A 276 -12.38 -0.67 7.44
C LEU A 276 -13.34 -1.83 7.79
N SER A 277 -14.38 -2.06 7.00
CA SER A 277 -15.29 -3.21 7.16
C SER A 277 -14.56 -4.53 7.00
N ALA A 278 -13.75 -4.69 5.94
CA ALA A 278 -12.94 -5.89 5.75
C ALA A 278 -11.89 -6.10 6.85
N LEU A 279 -11.28 -5.01 7.35
CA LEU A 279 -10.33 -5.09 8.46
C LEU A 279 -11.00 -5.50 9.77
N ARG A 280 -12.21 -5.01 10.05
CA ARG A 280 -13.00 -5.43 11.23
C ARG A 280 -13.43 -6.89 11.15
N LEU A 281 -13.87 -7.37 9.98
CA LEU A 281 -14.13 -8.79 9.77
C LEU A 281 -12.86 -9.62 10.08
N SER A 282 -11.70 -9.14 9.62
CA SER A 282 -10.41 -9.78 9.92
C SER A 282 -10.09 -9.78 11.42
N THR A 283 -10.29 -8.67 12.16
CA THR A 283 -10.06 -8.64 13.62
C THR A 283 -11.01 -9.57 14.36
N ILE A 284 -12.28 -9.66 13.95
CA ILE A 284 -13.27 -10.61 14.49
C ILE A 284 -12.80 -12.06 14.29
N CYS A 285 -12.30 -12.41 13.11
CA CYS A 285 -11.75 -13.75 12.87
C CYS A 285 -10.53 -14.02 13.77
N LEU A 286 -9.63 -13.06 13.90
CA LEU A 286 -8.44 -13.19 14.77
C LEU A 286 -8.83 -13.42 16.25
N ARG A 287 -9.87 -12.72 16.75
CA ARG A 287 -10.45 -12.97 18.08
C ARG A 287 -10.93 -14.40 18.25
N GLY A 288 -11.74 -14.89 17.30
CA GLY A 288 -12.27 -16.25 17.34
C GLY A 288 -11.18 -17.32 17.33
N LEU A 289 -10.08 -17.08 16.59
CA LEU A 289 -8.92 -17.97 16.57
C LEU A 289 -8.20 -18.01 17.93
N ILE A 290 -8.03 -16.87 18.60
CA ILE A 290 -7.48 -16.82 19.96
C ILE A 290 -8.35 -17.59 20.94
N ASP A 291 -9.66 -17.41 20.89
CA ASP A 291 -10.57 -18.10 21.80
C ASP A 291 -10.51 -19.62 21.63
N ARG A 292 -10.49 -20.09 20.38
CA ARG A 292 -10.32 -21.51 20.08
C ARG A 292 -9.02 -22.05 20.62
N LEU A 293 -7.91 -21.35 20.39
CA LEU A 293 -6.61 -21.74 20.91
C LEU A 293 -6.57 -21.75 22.44
N SER A 294 -7.25 -20.81 23.09
CA SER A 294 -7.38 -20.80 24.55
C SER A 294 -8.05 -22.08 25.05
N ILE A 295 -9.15 -22.48 24.40
CA ILE A 295 -9.87 -23.73 24.68
C ILE A 295 -8.97 -24.95 24.44
N GLU A 296 -8.26 -25.00 23.31
CA GLU A 296 -7.33 -26.10 22.99
C GLU A 296 -6.21 -26.25 24.02
N LYS A 297 -5.81 -25.14 24.67
CA LYS A 297 -4.84 -25.14 25.78
C LYS A 297 -5.45 -25.41 27.16
N GLY A 298 -6.73 -25.79 27.23
CA GLY A 298 -7.43 -26.02 28.50
C GLY A 298 -7.62 -24.75 29.34
N LYS A 299 -7.52 -23.57 28.72
CA LYS A 299 -7.77 -22.29 29.38
C LYS A 299 -9.21 -21.86 29.10
N ALA A 300 -9.79 -21.07 30.01
CA ALA A 300 -11.07 -20.43 29.74
C ALA A 300 -10.99 -19.58 28.46
N LYS A 301 -12.12 -19.39 27.77
CA LYS A 301 -12.20 -18.41 26.67
C LYS A 301 -11.56 -17.09 27.12
N SER A 302 -10.92 -16.38 26.20
CA SER A 302 -10.12 -15.19 26.56
C SER A 302 -10.94 -14.09 27.25
N GLY A 303 -12.27 -14.23 27.26
CA GLY A 303 -13.13 -13.68 28.31
C GLY A 303 -13.15 -12.17 28.21
N ASN A 304 -13.94 -11.67 27.26
CA ASN A 304 -14.09 -10.25 26.95
C ASN A 304 -12.77 -9.57 26.59
N ILE A 305 -12.32 -9.77 25.35
CA ILE A 305 -11.57 -8.73 24.65
C ILE A 305 -12.56 -7.57 24.42
N ALA A 306 -12.85 -6.82 25.48
CA ALA A 306 -13.66 -5.62 25.38
C ALA A 306 -12.80 -4.57 24.66
N PRO A 307 -13.29 -3.98 23.56
CA PRO A 307 -12.68 -2.75 23.07
C PRO A 307 -12.79 -1.71 24.19
N PHE A 308 -11.70 -1.00 24.42
CA PHE A 308 -11.66 0.03 25.44
C PHE A 308 -12.25 1.34 24.90
N ASP A 309 -12.72 2.20 25.81
CA ASP A 309 -13.27 3.51 25.45
C ASP A 309 -12.23 4.33 24.68
N VAL A 310 -12.60 4.73 23.47
CA VAL A 310 -11.74 5.46 22.54
C VAL A 310 -11.28 6.80 23.12
N GLY A 311 -12.07 7.43 24.01
CA GLY A 311 -11.72 8.71 24.62
C GLY A 311 -11.12 9.75 23.65
N LEU A 312 -10.36 10.70 24.19
CA LEU A 312 -9.47 11.55 23.39
C LEU A 312 -8.19 10.77 23.09
N MET A 313 -8.21 9.93 22.04
CA MET A 313 -6.98 9.32 21.55
C MET A 313 -5.97 10.40 21.15
N PRO A 314 -4.70 10.32 21.59
CA PRO A 314 -3.67 11.17 21.02
C PRO A 314 -3.57 10.87 19.52
N PRO A 315 -3.38 11.88 18.66
CA PRO A 315 -3.11 11.63 17.26
C PRO A 315 -1.81 10.84 17.15
N ILE A 316 -1.81 9.71 16.44
CA ILE A 316 -0.61 9.04 15.95
C ILE A 316 0.25 10.11 15.29
N PRO A 317 1.47 10.31 15.79
CA PRO A 317 2.36 11.28 15.18
C PRO A 317 2.57 10.95 13.70
N TRP A 318 2.38 11.96 12.86
CA TRP A 318 2.44 11.87 11.40
C TRP A 318 3.70 11.17 10.87
N ASN A 319 4.83 11.36 11.54
CA ASN A 319 6.12 10.72 11.22
C ASN A 319 6.09 9.18 11.33
N TYR A 320 5.04 8.58 11.89
CA TYR A 320 4.86 7.12 11.91
C TYR A 320 3.96 6.61 10.77
N THR A 321 3.13 7.48 10.18
CA THR A 321 2.25 7.14 9.07
C THR A 321 2.91 7.27 7.71
N GLU A 322 3.97 8.07 7.62
CA GLU A 322 4.80 8.17 6.43
C GLU A 322 5.38 6.80 6.01
N PRO A 323 5.63 6.58 4.71
CA PRO A 323 6.48 5.48 4.27
C PRO A 323 7.81 5.54 5.02
N VAL A 324 8.49 4.41 5.09
CA VAL A 324 9.88 4.38 5.56
C VAL A 324 10.73 5.11 4.51
N VAL A 325 10.70 6.44 4.50
CA VAL A 325 11.63 7.21 3.69
C VAL A 325 12.98 6.91 4.30
N ARG A 326 13.92 6.41 3.49
CA ARG A 326 15.29 6.08 3.88
C ARG A 326 15.92 7.15 4.80
N GLY A 327 15.60 8.44 4.57
CA GLY A 327 16.01 9.57 5.40
C GLY A 327 15.40 9.64 6.83
N LEU A 328 14.20 9.11 7.07
CA LEU A 328 13.60 8.96 8.40
C LEU A 328 14.18 7.78 9.18
N ALA A 329 14.57 6.70 8.49
CA ALA A 329 15.34 5.60 9.08
C ALA A 329 16.78 6.05 9.43
N ILE A 330 17.38 6.93 8.62
CA ILE A 330 18.80 7.33 8.73
C ILE A 330 19.04 8.56 9.62
N ARG A 331 18.10 9.50 9.77
CA ARG A 331 18.36 10.78 10.50
C ARG A 331 18.29 10.71 12.02
N GLY A 332 18.49 9.56 12.68
CA GLY A 332 18.77 9.44 14.13
C GLY A 332 17.75 10.04 15.13
N ARG A 333 16.68 10.72 14.67
CA ARG A 333 15.65 11.35 15.51
C ARG A 333 14.54 10.37 15.89
N ALA A 334 14.37 9.34 15.07
CA ALA A 334 13.33 8.33 15.24
C ALA A 334 13.80 7.19 16.17
N GLU A 335 15.07 6.81 16.15
CA GLU A 335 15.50 5.52 16.71
C GLU A 335 15.38 5.41 18.23
N PRO A 336 15.90 6.33 19.09
CA PRO A 336 15.83 6.12 20.53
C PRO A 336 14.40 6.18 21.08
N SER A 337 13.55 7.04 20.50
CA SER A 337 12.15 7.19 20.91
C SER A 337 11.28 6.03 20.42
N MET A 338 11.51 5.52 19.22
CA MET A 338 10.88 4.33 18.66
C MET A 338 11.25 3.07 19.45
N GLU A 339 12.53 2.89 19.77
CA GLU A 339 13.01 1.78 20.60
C GLU A 339 12.42 1.83 22.01
N GLN A 340 12.31 3.03 22.56
CA GLN A 340 11.63 3.23 23.83
C GLN A 340 10.15 2.88 23.72
N ALA A 341 9.48 3.20 22.61
CA ALA A 341 8.08 2.84 22.38
C ALA A 341 7.89 1.32 22.31
N VAL A 342 8.76 0.58 21.61
CA VAL A 342 8.75 -0.90 21.57
C VAL A 342 8.89 -1.48 22.98
N ARG A 343 9.87 -1.01 23.77
CA ARG A 343 10.08 -1.47 25.15
C ARG A 343 8.89 -1.13 26.05
N LYS A 344 8.32 0.08 25.93
CA LYS A 344 7.13 0.50 26.66
C LYS A 344 5.95 -0.39 26.32
N TYR A 345 5.75 -0.72 25.05
CA TYR A 345 4.67 -1.59 24.61
C TYR A 345 4.81 -3.01 25.15
N ASP A 346 5.99 -3.64 25.00
CA ASP A 346 6.25 -4.98 25.56
C ASP A 346 6.04 -5.01 27.09
N HIS A 347 6.52 -3.97 27.79
CA HIS A 347 6.29 -3.84 29.23
C HIS A 347 4.81 -3.74 29.59
N LEU A 348 4.03 -2.90 28.88
CA LEU A 348 2.59 -2.77 29.09
C LEU A 348 1.85 -4.09 28.84
N LEU A 349 2.19 -4.81 27.77
CA LEU A 349 1.59 -6.12 27.49
C LEU A 349 1.88 -7.12 28.62
N ARG A 350 3.12 -7.17 29.12
CA ARG A 350 3.50 -8.03 30.24
C ARG A 350 2.77 -7.68 31.52
N LEU A 351 2.68 -6.40 31.87
CA LEU A 351 1.91 -5.96 33.04
C LEU A 351 0.44 -6.37 32.93
N HIS A 352 -0.17 -6.18 31.76
CA HIS A 352 -1.55 -6.61 31.51
C HIS A 352 -1.73 -8.15 31.58
N THR A 353 -0.70 -8.93 31.22
CA THR A 353 -0.74 -10.39 31.38
C THR A 353 -0.68 -10.82 32.85
N LEU A 354 0.00 -10.06 33.70
CA LEU A 354 0.20 -10.37 35.12
C LEU A 354 -0.97 -9.87 35.99
N SER A 355 -1.56 -8.74 35.62
CA SER A 355 -2.70 -8.14 36.33
C SER A 355 -3.80 -7.84 35.32
N ALA A 356 -4.82 -8.69 35.28
CA ALA A 356 -6.01 -8.48 34.45
C ALA A 356 -6.78 -7.18 34.82
N ALA A 357 -6.40 -6.51 35.92
CA ALA A 357 -7.03 -5.30 36.42
C ALA A 357 -6.56 -4.00 35.75
N GLN A 358 -5.44 -3.98 35.01
CA GLN A 358 -5.01 -2.77 34.30
C GLN A 358 -5.56 -2.76 32.86
N PRO A 359 -6.54 -1.90 32.54
CA PRO A 359 -7.02 -1.78 31.18
C PRO A 359 -5.91 -1.25 30.27
N LEU A 360 -5.81 -1.77 29.05
CA LEU A 360 -4.98 -1.19 28.01
C LEU A 360 -5.64 0.14 27.61
N GLY A 361 -5.00 1.27 27.92
CA GLY A 361 -5.51 2.59 27.58
C GLY A 361 -5.18 3.01 26.15
N PRO A 362 -5.63 4.21 25.71
CA PRO A 362 -5.37 4.75 24.37
C PRO A 362 -3.89 4.77 23.95
N SER A 363 -2.98 4.97 24.91
CA SER A 363 -1.53 4.92 24.65
C SER A 363 -1.05 3.55 24.17
N ALA A 364 -1.70 2.46 24.56
CA ALA A 364 -1.35 1.12 24.10
C ALA A 364 -1.56 0.97 22.58
N THR A 365 -2.57 1.63 22.02
CA THR A 365 -2.86 1.59 20.59
C THR A 365 -1.83 2.35 19.76
N GLU A 366 -1.44 3.54 20.19
CA GLU A 366 -0.34 4.28 19.57
C GLU A 366 0.96 3.46 19.64
N LEU A 367 1.29 2.93 20.82
CA LEU A 367 2.49 2.10 21.01
C LEU A 367 2.46 0.82 20.18
N ALA A 368 1.30 0.18 20.00
CA ALA A 368 1.13 -0.99 19.14
C ALA A 368 1.38 -0.68 17.66
N PHE A 369 0.90 0.48 17.20
CA PHE A 369 1.15 0.98 15.85
C PHE A 369 2.64 1.24 15.64
N VAL A 370 3.25 2.07 16.50
CA VAL A 370 4.68 2.41 16.43
C VAL A 370 5.53 1.15 16.49
N THR A 371 5.24 0.22 17.40
CA THR A 371 6.02 -1.02 17.53
C THR A 371 6.06 -1.84 16.24
N ARG A 372 4.93 -1.94 15.53
CA ARG A 372 4.88 -2.65 14.24
C ARG A 372 5.62 -1.90 13.13
N ARG A 373 5.57 -0.57 13.13
CA ARG A 373 6.38 0.25 12.21
C ARG A 373 7.87 0.01 12.40
N VAL A 374 8.34 0.04 13.65
CA VAL A 374 9.76 -0.20 13.98
C VAL A 374 10.21 -1.58 13.55
N ARG A 375 9.36 -2.60 13.77
CA ARG A 375 9.65 -3.97 13.32
C ARG A 375 9.79 -4.08 11.81
N ALA A 376 8.88 -3.47 11.06
CA ALA A 376 8.97 -3.46 9.59
C ALA A 376 10.26 -2.78 9.10
N ILE A 377 10.63 -1.65 9.71
CA ILE A 377 11.88 -0.92 9.38
C ILE A 377 13.11 -1.80 9.63
N ARG A 378 13.17 -2.47 10.79
CA ARG A 378 14.29 -3.36 11.14
C ARG A 378 14.42 -4.53 10.17
N THR A 379 13.32 -5.23 9.93
CA THR A 379 13.30 -6.36 8.99
C THR A 379 13.76 -5.93 7.60
N ALA A 380 13.29 -4.77 7.11
CA ALA A 380 13.73 -4.24 5.84
C ALA A 380 15.22 -3.90 5.82
N GLY A 381 15.73 -3.25 6.88
CA GLY A 381 17.16 -2.96 7.03
C GLY A 381 18.03 -4.22 6.96
N ASP A 382 17.65 -5.26 7.69
CA ASP A 382 18.36 -6.54 7.70
C ASP A 382 18.38 -7.20 6.31
N VAL A 383 17.25 -7.18 5.60
CA VAL A 383 17.15 -7.79 4.26
C VAL A 383 17.91 -6.99 3.21
N PHE A 384 17.83 -5.66 3.24
CA PHE A 384 18.58 -4.86 2.28
C PHE A 384 20.09 -4.92 2.51
N ALA A 385 20.56 -5.04 3.76
CA ALA A 385 21.97 -5.29 4.03
C ALA A 385 22.47 -6.58 3.35
N VAL A 386 21.62 -7.63 3.34
CA VAL A 386 21.90 -8.88 2.61
C VAL A 386 21.88 -8.69 1.10
N GLU A 387 20.97 -7.87 0.55
CA GLU A 387 20.93 -7.55 -0.88
C GLU A 387 22.19 -6.81 -1.35
N ASP A 388 22.71 -5.90 -0.53
CA ASP A 388 23.92 -5.11 -0.84
C ASP A 388 25.23 -5.87 -0.58
N GLY A 389 25.16 -7.12 -0.09
CA GLY A 389 26.33 -7.95 0.20
C GLY A 389 27.11 -7.48 1.44
N GLU A 390 26.53 -6.64 2.28
CA GLU A 390 27.13 -6.24 3.55
C GLU A 390 26.91 -7.32 4.63
N PRO A 391 27.89 -7.57 5.51
CA PRO A 391 27.70 -8.49 6.64
C PRO A 391 26.58 -7.98 7.54
N SER A 392 25.53 -8.78 7.70
CA SER A 392 24.43 -8.52 8.65
C SER A 392 24.99 -8.25 10.05
N GLY A 393 24.79 -7.06 10.61
CA GLY A 393 25.14 -6.78 12.02
C GLY A 393 25.77 -5.42 12.34
N ASN A 394 25.98 -4.52 11.37
CA ASN A 394 26.34 -3.14 11.66
C ASN A 394 25.13 -2.20 11.45
N PRO A 395 24.23 -2.06 12.44
CA PRO A 395 23.05 -1.18 12.31
C PRO A 395 23.39 0.29 12.06
N SER A 396 24.65 0.69 12.29
CA SER A 396 25.16 2.05 12.02
C SER A 396 25.81 2.23 10.65
N ALA A 397 26.16 1.15 9.93
CA ALA A 397 26.59 1.21 8.54
C ALA A 397 25.43 0.71 7.70
N LEU A 398 24.48 1.58 7.41
CA LEU A 398 23.48 1.29 6.40
C LEU A 398 24.03 1.81 5.06
N PRO A 399 24.10 0.98 3.99
CA PRO A 399 24.85 1.20 2.73
C PRO A 399 24.30 2.31 1.80
N PHE A 400 23.72 3.35 2.38
CA PHE A 400 22.58 4.05 1.81
C PHE A 400 22.77 5.56 1.68
N GLU A 401 24.00 6.05 1.72
CA GLU A 401 24.26 7.48 1.65
C GLU A 401 24.47 8.01 0.22
N ASP A 402 24.87 7.19 -0.77
CA ASP A 402 25.31 7.71 -2.08
C ASP A 402 24.50 7.25 -3.33
N THR A 403 23.85 6.06 -3.34
CA THR A 403 23.10 5.54 -4.52
C THR A 403 21.58 5.70 -4.41
N SER A 404 21.10 6.13 -3.25
CA SER A 404 19.72 6.06 -2.79
C SER A 404 18.79 7.12 -3.31
N PHE A 405 19.32 8.33 -3.45
CA PHE A 405 18.50 9.47 -3.80
C PHE A 405 17.96 9.29 -5.22
N GLY A 406 18.78 8.79 -6.16
CA GLY A 406 18.34 8.51 -7.53
C GLY A 406 17.25 7.43 -7.62
N PHE A 407 17.43 6.29 -6.95
CA PHE A 407 16.46 5.18 -7.04
C PHE A 407 15.11 5.53 -6.41
N ASN A 408 15.10 6.22 -5.27
CA ASN A 408 13.86 6.68 -4.62
C ASN A 408 13.16 7.76 -5.46
N TYR A 409 13.95 8.65 -6.05
CA TYR A 409 13.47 9.74 -6.89
C TYR A 409 12.74 9.24 -8.13
N ASN A 410 13.22 8.13 -8.71
CA ASN A 410 12.64 7.50 -9.88
C ASN A 410 11.17 7.07 -9.67
N TYR A 411 10.84 6.47 -8.53
CA TYR A 411 9.45 6.10 -8.21
C TYR A 411 8.55 7.31 -8.00
N ILE A 412 9.07 8.36 -7.37
CA ILE A 412 8.34 9.62 -7.19
C ILE A 412 8.02 10.22 -8.56
N MET A 413 9.02 10.30 -9.44
CA MET A 413 8.85 10.81 -10.80
C MET A 413 7.75 10.10 -11.57
N VAL A 414 7.82 8.77 -11.63
CA VAL A 414 6.84 7.99 -12.39
C VAL A 414 5.47 8.08 -11.74
N ALA A 415 5.36 7.94 -10.42
CA ALA A 415 4.07 8.05 -9.73
C ALA A 415 3.40 9.41 -9.95
N GLU A 416 4.12 10.52 -9.70
CA GLU A 416 3.54 11.86 -9.81
C GLU A 416 3.30 12.26 -11.27
N SER A 417 4.13 11.79 -12.22
CA SER A 417 3.90 11.96 -13.65
C SER A 417 2.67 11.18 -14.12
N THR A 418 2.45 9.97 -13.60
CA THR A 418 1.25 9.18 -13.91
C THR A 418 -0.01 9.85 -13.35
N GLY A 419 0.05 10.42 -12.15
CA GLY A 419 -1.06 11.18 -11.56
C GLY A 419 -1.33 12.52 -12.24
N LEU A 420 -0.34 13.11 -12.91
CA LEU A 420 -0.56 14.23 -13.83
C LEU A 420 -1.26 13.74 -15.10
N LEU A 421 -0.72 12.70 -15.73
CA LEU A 421 -1.28 12.11 -16.94
C LEU A 421 -2.75 11.74 -16.78
N SER A 422 -3.15 11.21 -15.63
CA SER A 422 -4.56 10.89 -15.37
C SER A 422 -5.50 12.08 -15.50
N GLY A 423 -5.05 13.29 -15.16
CA GLY A 423 -5.85 14.51 -15.33
C GLY A 423 -5.80 15.10 -16.75
N TRP A 424 -4.85 14.67 -17.57
CA TRP A 424 -4.69 15.13 -18.96
C TRP A 424 -5.44 14.25 -19.96
N LEU A 425 -5.72 13.00 -19.59
CA LEU A 425 -6.45 12.06 -20.42
C LEU A 425 -7.94 12.45 -20.49
N LYS A 426 -8.44 12.64 -21.71
CA LYS A 426 -9.83 13.11 -21.96
C LYS A 426 -10.90 12.08 -21.63
N LYS A 427 -10.58 10.79 -21.69
CA LYS A 427 -11.53 9.70 -21.43
C LYS A 427 -11.40 9.21 -19.98
N PRO A 428 -12.51 8.96 -19.28
CA PRO A 428 -12.49 8.60 -17.87
C PRO A 428 -11.83 7.24 -17.61
N GLU A 429 -11.94 6.27 -18.52
CA GLU A 429 -11.37 4.93 -18.33
C GLU A 429 -9.82 4.93 -18.32
N PRO A 430 -9.11 5.45 -19.34
CA PRO A 430 -7.65 5.55 -19.26
C PRO A 430 -7.19 6.54 -18.18
N ALA A 431 -7.96 7.59 -17.87
CA ALA A 431 -7.67 8.47 -16.74
C ALA A 431 -7.68 7.71 -15.41
N ALA A 432 -8.70 6.88 -15.17
CA ALA A 432 -8.79 6.03 -13.98
C ALA A 432 -7.66 4.99 -13.93
N ALA A 433 -7.31 4.37 -15.06
CA ALA A 433 -6.18 3.45 -15.13
C ALA A 433 -4.85 4.13 -14.77
N ALA A 434 -4.61 5.35 -15.26
CA ALA A 434 -3.44 6.15 -14.87
C ALA A 434 -3.48 6.54 -13.38
N ALA A 435 -4.62 7.00 -12.87
CA ALA A 435 -4.76 7.36 -11.46
C ALA A 435 -4.47 6.17 -10.54
N LEU A 436 -4.98 4.99 -10.90
CA LEU A 436 -4.74 3.75 -10.18
C LEU A 436 -3.30 3.27 -10.29
N ALA A 437 -2.68 3.35 -11.48
CA ALA A 437 -1.26 3.06 -11.66
C ALA A 437 -0.39 3.97 -10.77
N ALA A 438 -0.70 5.27 -10.71
CA ALA A 438 0.01 6.23 -9.85
C ALA A 438 -0.07 5.88 -8.36
N SER A 439 -1.24 5.43 -7.90
CA SER A 439 -1.44 4.97 -6.53
C SER A 439 -0.74 3.64 -6.24
N ALA A 440 -0.87 2.69 -7.16
CA ALA A 440 -0.29 1.37 -7.05
C ALA A 440 1.24 1.40 -7.08
N VAL A 441 1.88 2.26 -7.89
CA VAL A 441 3.34 2.45 -7.87
C VAL A 441 3.80 2.95 -6.50
N ARG A 442 3.15 3.97 -5.95
CA ARG A 442 3.47 4.47 -4.61
C ARG A 442 3.34 3.37 -3.57
N THR A 443 2.21 2.65 -3.58
CA THR A 443 1.95 1.54 -2.66
C THR A 443 3.01 0.43 -2.79
N ALA A 444 3.29 -0.01 -4.02
CA ALA A 444 4.25 -1.07 -4.29
C ALA A 444 5.63 -0.70 -3.75
N TYR A 445 6.07 0.53 -4.04
CA TYR A 445 7.35 1.04 -3.57
C TYR A 445 7.38 1.19 -2.03
N TRP A 446 6.34 1.74 -1.42
CA TRP A 446 6.27 1.92 0.03
C TRP A 446 6.28 0.60 0.80
N LEU A 447 5.56 -0.41 0.31
CA LEU A 447 5.55 -1.74 0.89
C LEU A 447 6.88 -2.47 0.64
N TRP A 448 7.52 -2.25 -0.51
CA TRP A 448 8.83 -2.83 -0.81
C TRP A 448 9.92 -2.29 0.13
N LEU A 449 9.90 -0.99 0.44
CA LEU A 449 10.79 -0.38 1.45
C LEU A 449 10.62 -0.96 2.87
N GLU A 450 9.53 -1.69 3.10
CA GLU A 450 9.21 -2.37 4.35
C GLU A 450 9.40 -3.88 4.25
N ASP A 451 10.05 -4.33 3.18
CA ASP A 451 10.28 -5.74 2.83
C ASP A 451 8.98 -6.57 2.77
N ASP A 452 7.86 -5.93 2.43
CA ASP A 452 6.55 -6.55 2.41
C ASP A 452 6.22 -7.13 1.03
N ASP A 453 5.96 -8.44 0.96
CA ASP A 453 5.61 -9.13 -0.29
C ASP A 453 4.33 -8.60 -0.95
N ARG A 454 3.44 -7.95 -0.18
CA ARG A 454 2.23 -7.31 -0.72
C ARG A 454 2.57 -6.14 -1.66
N SER A 455 3.82 -5.67 -1.66
CA SER A 455 4.36 -4.82 -2.72
C SER A 455 4.17 -5.42 -4.11
N MET A 456 4.33 -6.74 -4.28
CA MET A 456 4.20 -7.42 -5.56
C MET A 456 2.74 -7.54 -6.01
N ALA A 457 1.81 -7.60 -5.06
CA ALA A 457 0.39 -7.50 -5.35
C ALA A 457 0.03 -6.10 -5.89
N ALA A 458 0.54 -5.04 -5.27
CA ALA A 458 0.38 -3.67 -5.80
C ALA A 458 1.09 -3.51 -7.15
N LEU A 459 2.27 -4.13 -7.32
CA LEU A 459 3.00 -4.11 -8.58
C LEU A 459 2.25 -4.79 -9.71
N ARG A 460 1.46 -5.83 -9.41
CA ARG A 460 0.53 -6.43 -10.38
C ARG A 460 -0.46 -5.39 -10.89
N THR A 461 -1.08 -4.62 -9.99
CA THR A 461 -2.00 -3.54 -10.39
C THR A 461 -1.29 -2.53 -11.29
N VAL A 462 -0.04 -2.17 -11.01
CA VAL A 462 0.76 -1.31 -11.91
C VAL A 462 0.90 -1.92 -13.31
N LEU A 463 1.28 -3.19 -13.40
CA LEU A 463 1.43 -3.90 -14.67
C LEU A 463 0.09 -3.98 -15.43
N GLU A 464 -1.00 -4.30 -14.74
CA GLU A 464 -2.33 -4.38 -15.31
C GLU A 464 -2.78 -3.02 -15.88
N MET A 465 -2.58 -1.94 -15.11
CA MET A 465 -2.94 -0.59 -15.56
C MET A 465 -2.06 -0.07 -16.70
N ALA A 466 -0.75 -0.37 -16.70
CA ALA A 466 0.13 -0.02 -17.80
C ALA A 466 -0.31 -0.70 -19.12
N VAL A 467 -0.69 -1.97 -19.06
CA VAL A 467 -1.27 -2.69 -20.20
C VAL A 467 -2.59 -2.06 -20.64
N GLN A 468 -3.48 -1.72 -19.70
CA GLN A 468 -4.76 -1.09 -20.03
C GLN A 468 -4.57 0.28 -20.72
N LEU A 469 -3.69 1.13 -20.18
CA LEU A 469 -3.32 2.42 -20.78
C LEU A 469 -2.87 2.24 -22.24
N ARG A 470 -1.98 1.27 -22.47
CA ARG A 470 -1.49 0.95 -23.81
C ARG A 470 -2.61 0.52 -24.76
N VAL A 471 -3.51 -0.34 -24.31
CA VAL A 471 -4.63 -0.81 -25.15
C VAL A 471 -5.61 0.33 -25.43
N TRP A 472 -5.90 1.20 -24.45
CA TRP A 472 -6.71 2.40 -24.67
C TRP A 472 -6.11 3.34 -25.70
N ARG A 473 -4.80 3.55 -25.62
CA ARG A 473 -4.07 4.43 -26.54
C ARG A 473 -4.01 3.86 -27.97
N ARG A 474 -3.63 2.59 -28.12
CA ARG A 474 -3.42 1.97 -29.44
C ARG A 474 -4.68 1.42 -30.09
N ASN A 475 -5.62 0.91 -29.28
CA ASN A 475 -6.79 0.15 -29.73
C ASN A 475 -8.06 0.50 -28.91
N PRO A 476 -8.51 1.77 -28.88
CA PRO A 476 -9.59 2.22 -27.98
C PRO A 476 -10.93 1.48 -28.16
N TYR A 477 -11.26 1.04 -29.38
CA TYR A 477 -12.47 0.25 -29.63
C TYR A 477 -12.41 -1.13 -28.98
N GLN A 478 -11.24 -1.79 -29.04
CA GLN A 478 -11.05 -3.08 -28.39
C GLN A 478 -10.99 -2.93 -26.87
N ALA A 479 -10.38 -1.85 -26.37
CA ALA A 479 -10.39 -1.51 -24.95
C ALA A 479 -11.82 -1.40 -24.41
N ALA A 480 -12.69 -0.65 -25.11
CA ALA A 480 -14.10 -0.52 -24.76
C ALA A 480 -14.84 -1.87 -24.79
N GLY A 481 -14.57 -2.71 -25.80
CA GLY A 481 -15.15 -4.05 -25.89
C GLY A 481 -14.73 -5.00 -24.77
N ILE A 482 -13.45 -4.93 -24.34
CA ILE A 482 -12.96 -5.72 -23.20
C ILE A 482 -13.58 -5.22 -21.89
N LEU A 483 -13.65 -3.89 -21.69
CA LEU A 483 -14.24 -3.31 -20.48
C LEU A 483 -15.74 -3.62 -20.35
N ALA A 484 -16.47 -3.64 -21.47
CA ALA A 484 -17.90 -3.95 -21.49
C ALA A 484 -18.23 -5.42 -21.18
N ASN A 485 -17.22 -6.30 -21.14
CA ASN A 485 -17.39 -7.72 -20.82
C ASN A 485 -16.99 -8.00 -19.36
N PRO A 486 -17.94 -8.28 -18.45
CA PRO A 486 -17.63 -8.57 -17.04
C PRO A 486 -16.72 -9.79 -16.85
N GLY A 487 -16.71 -10.73 -17.80
CA GLY A 487 -15.89 -11.94 -17.77
C GLY A 487 -14.47 -11.76 -18.33
N SER A 488 -14.12 -10.55 -18.79
CA SER A 488 -12.80 -10.29 -19.35
C SER A 488 -11.70 -10.39 -18.29
N LYS A 489 -10.58 -10.99 -18.70
CA LYS A 489 -9.41 -11.23 -17.86
C LYS A 489 -8.24 -10.37 -18.32
N PHE A 490 -7.23 -10.20 -17.47
CA PHE A 490 -5.98 -9.52 -17.83
C PHE A 490 -5.35 -10.06 -19.13
N ARG A 491 -5.47 -11.38 -19.39
CA ARG A 491 -4.96 -12.00 -20.64
C ARG A 491 -5.57 -11.37 -21.90
N ASP A 492 -6.83 -10.93 -21.84
CA ASP A 492 -7.50 -10.32 -22.98
C ASP A 492 -6.87 -8.95 -23.28
N TRP A 493 -6.61 -8.15 -22.25
CA TRP A 493 -5.87 -6.89 -22.35
C TRP A 493 -4.44 -7.11 -22.89
N LEU A 494 -3.71 -8.07 -22.32
CA LEU A 494 -2.34 -8.37 -22.74
C LEU A 494 -2.28 -8.82 -24.21
N GLY A 495 -3.27 -9.58 -24.66
CA GLY A 495 -3.41 -9.99 -26.06
C GLY A 495 -3.59 -8.82 -27.03
N LYS A 496 -4.12 -7.68 -26.57
CA LYS A 496 -4.37 -6.47 -27.38
C LYS A 496 -3.32 -5.37 -27.22
N ALA A 497 -2.43 -5.48 -26.22
CA ALA A 497 -1.40 -4.48 -25.95
C ALA A 497 -0.27 -4.45 -27.00
N GLY A 498 -0.09 -5.57 -27.72
CA GLY A 498 0.93 -5.74 -28.74
C GLY A 498 1.68 -7.06 -28.58
N VAL A 499 2.31 -7.54 -29.67
CA VAL A 499 3.09 -8.79 -29.64
C VAL A 499 4.28 -8.67 -28.68
N GLU A 500 4.82 -7.46 -28.57
CA GLU A 500 5.96 -7.13 -27.73
C GLU A 500 5.66 -7.17 -26.22
N TRP A 501 4.38 -7.11 -25.79
CA TRP A 501 3.99 -7.22 -24.37
C TRP A 501 3.57 -8.64 -23.95
N LYS A 502 3.28 -9.54 -24.89
CA LYS A 502 2.97 -10.97 -24.60
C LYS A 502 3.95 -11.67 -23.65
N PRO A 503 5.28 -11.39 -23.68
CA PRO A 503 6.24 -12.00 -22.76
C PRO A 503 6.01 -11.69 -21.28
N LEU A 504 5.12 -10.76 -20.93
CA LEU A 504 4.80 -10.41 -19.52
C LEU A 504 3.90 -11.43 -18.84
N SER A 505 3.36 -12.42 -19.57
CA SER A 505 2.47 -13.43 -18.98
C SER A 505 3.08 -14.21 -17.81
N PRO A 506 4.35 -14.68 -17.84
CA PRO A 506 4.97 -15.34 -16.69
C PRO A 506 5.15 -14.42 -15.49
N LEU A 507 5.51 -13.15 -15.73
CA LEU A 507 5.60 -12.15 -14.67
C LEU A 507 4.24 -11.94 -14.01
N ASN A 508 3.19 -11.75 -14.80
CA ASN A 508 1.84 -11.61 -14.26
C ASN A 508 1.38 -12.84 -13.46
N ASP A 509 1.72 -14.06 -13.90
CA ASP A 509 1.45 -15.28 -13.12
C ASP A 509 2.17 -15.25 -11.76
N ALA A 510 3.46 -14.88 -11.73
CA ALA A 510 4.22 -14.77 -10.48
C ALA A 510 3.62 -13.71 -9.54
N LEU A 511 3.30 -12.52 -10.05
CA LEU A 511 2.67 -11.45 -9.26
C LEU A 511 1.26 -11.83 -8.80
N ASN A 512 0.49 -12.55 -9.63
CA ASN A 512 -0.84 -13.05 -9.28
C ASN A 512 -0.79 -14.00 -8.08
N LYS A 513 0.21 -14.90 -8.02
CA LYS A 513 0.41 -15.80 -6.86
C LYS A 513 0.70 -15.07 -5.55
N MET A 514 1.33 -13.90 -5.63
CA MET A 514 1.56 -13.03 -4.46
C MET A 514 0.36 -12.12 -4.14
N SER A 515 -0.58 -11.96 -5.08
CA SER A 515 -1.77 -11.12 -4.91
C SER A 515 -2.90 -11.79 -4.14
N HIS A 516 -2.80 -13.10 -3.93
CA HIS A 516 -3.77 -13.89 -3.20
C HIS A 516 -3.13 -14.49 -1.96
N ALA A 517 -3.87 -14.50 -0.86
CA ALA A 517 -3.37 -15.03 0.41
C ALA A 517 -3.59 -16.55 0.55
N GLN A 518 -3.53 -17.28 -0.56
CA GLN A 518 -3.75 -18.73 -0.66
C GLN A 518 -2.54 -19.53 -0.17
N GLY A 519 -2.34 -19.58 1.16
CA GLY A 519 -1.32 -20.44 1.80
C GLY A 519 0.15 -20.13 1.46
N THR A 520 1.06 -20.57 2.34
CA THR A 520 2.52 -20.33 2.25
C THR A 520 3.20 -20.84 0.97
N PRO A 521 2.79 -21.96 0.34
CA PRO A 521 3.53 -22.51 -0.80
C PRO A 521 3.60 -21.57 -2.01
N LEU A 522 2.53 -20.82 -2.28
CA LEU A 522 2.43 -20.01 -3.50
C LEU A 522 3.39 -18.81 -3.51
N TRP A 523 3.61 -18.18 -2.35
CA TRP A 523 4.47 -16.99 -2.25
C TRP A 523 5.94 -17.36 -2.41
N ARG A 524 6.38 -18.49 -1.84
CA ARG A 524 7.75 -18.99 -2.02
C ARG A 524 8.03 -19.32 -3.49
N ASP A 525 7.10 -20.03 -4.14
CA ASP A 525 7.21 -20.34 -5.56
C ASP A 525 7.23 -19.08 -6.42
N ALA A 526 6.41 -18.08 -6.07
CA ALA A 526 6.42 -16.79 -6.75
C ALA A 526 7.76 -16.05 -6.59
N ARG A 527 8.36 -16.03 -5.39
CA ARG A 527 9.69 -15.43 -5.15
C ARG A 527 10.74 -16.09 -6.05
N HIS A 528 10.74 -17.42 -6.13
CA HIS A 528 11.68 -18.13 -6.99
C HIS A 528 11.46 -17.83 -8.48
N ARG A 529 10.20 -17.71 -8.91
CA ARG A 529 9.89 -17.27 -10.28
C ARG A 529 10.45 -15.88 -10.57
N LEU A 530 10.27 -14.92 -9.66
CA LEU A 530 10.81 -13.57 -9.82
C LEU A 530 12.34 -13.55 -9.86
N GLU A 531 13.00 -14.37 -9.03
CA GLU A 531 14.45 -14.57 -9.05
C GLU A 531 14.92 -15.11 -10.41
N VAL A 532 14.29 -16.15 -10.95
CA VAL A 532 14.69 -16.75 -12.23
C VAL A 532 14.45 -15.79 -13.40
N MET A 533 13.42 -14.93 -13.31
CA MET A 533 13.14 -13.87 -14.28
C MET A 533 14.13 -12.71 -14.22
N ASN A 534 14.98 -12.61 -13.20
CA ASN A 534 16.04 -11.61 -13.14
C ASN A 534 17.27 -12.10 -13.95
N PRO A 535 17.58 -11.49 -15.11
CA PRO A 535 18.73 -11.89 -15.93
C PRO A 535 20.07 -11.58 -15.27
N ASP A 536 20.08 -10.59 -14.38
CA ASP A 536 21.28 -10.11 -13.68
C ASP A 536 21.39 -10.73 -12.26
N ARG A 537 20.76 -11.90 -12.05
CA ARG A 537 20.73 -12.53 -10.72
C ARG A 537 22.16 -12.86 -10.23
N PRO A 538 22.52 -12.49 -8.98
CA PRO A 538 23.81 -12.88 -8.42
C PRO A 538 23.87 -14.41 -8.25
N ALA A 539 25.08 -14.98 -8.30
CA ALA A 539 25.30 -16.41 -8.15
C ALA A 539 25.11 -16.93 -6.70
N ILE A 540 24.85 -16.03 -5.75
CA ILE A 540 24.77 -16.31 -4.30
C ILE A 540 23.29 -16.49 -3.88
N ALA A 541 23.06 -17.15 -2.75
CA ALA A 541 21.75 -17.42 -2.14
C ALA A 541 20.85 -16.19 -1.86
N SER A 542 21.32 -14.96 -2.14
CA SER A 542 20.53 -13.73 -2.05
C SER A 542 19.58 -13.49 -3.22
N GLY A 543 19.57 -14.36 -4.24
CA GLY A 543 18.73 -14.24 -5.44
C GLY A 543 17.24 -14.06 -5.16
N LEU A 544 16.70 -14.71 -4.11
CA LEU A 544 15.29 -14.57 -3.69
C LEU A 544 14.92 -13.16 -3.23
N PHE A 545 15.87 -12.40 -2.68
CA PHE A 545 15.63 -11.03 -2.21
C PHE A 545 15.67 -10.07 -3.41
N THR A 546 16.69 -10.18 -4.26
CA THR A 546 16.89 -9.30 -5.43
C THR A 546 15.81 -9.43 -6.52
N GLY A 547 15.11 -10.57 -6.62
CA GLY A 547 14.08 -10.80 -7.63
C GLY A 547 12.90 -9.82 -7.56
N ARG A 548 12.47 -9.43 -6.34
CA ARG A 548 11.37 -8.45 -6.16
C ARG A 548 11.80 -7.04 -6.54
N GLY A 549 13.02 -6.64 -6.16
CA GLY A 549 13.59 -5.35 -6.56
C GLY A 549 13.73 -5.24 -8.08
N ALA A 550 14.17 -6.31 -8.75
CA ALA A 550 14.22 -6.37 -10.21
C ALA A 550 12.83 -6.27 -10.86
N ALA A 551 11.84 -7.02 -10.36
CA ALA A 551 10.46 -6.94 -10.85
C ALA A 551 9.90 -5.51 -10.72
N LEU A 552 10.11 -4.88 -9.56
CA LEU A 552 9.71 -3.50 -9.29
C LEU A 552 10.35 -2.54 -10.30
N LYS A 553 11.67 -2.63 -10.53
CA LYS A 553 12.39 -1.85 -11.54
C LYS A 553 11.77 -1.99 -12.94
N TRP A 554 11.53 -3.22 -13.40
CA TRP A 554 11.09 -3.43 -14.79
C TRP A 554 9.64 -3.02 -15.04
N VAL A 555 8.71 -3.34 -14.13
CA VAL A 555 7.31 -2.89 -14.25
C VAL A 555 7.23 -1.36 -14.19
N HIS A 556 8.06 -0.74 -13.35
CA HIS A 556 8.19 0.70 -13.29
C HIS A 556 8.72 1.30 -14.61
N THR A 557 9.74 0.70 -15.23
CA THR A 557 10.23 1.12 -16.56
C THR A 557 9.17 0.95 -17.65
N LEU A 558 8.36 -0.12 -17.62
CA LEU A 558 7.25 -0.31 -18.55
C LEU A 558 6.19 0.78 -18.41
N LEU A 559 5.83 1.13 -17.17
CA LEU A 559 4.91 2.24 -16.94
C LEU A 559 5.52 3.56 -17.40
N ALA A 560 6.80 3.82 -17.11
CA ALA A 560 7.50 5.01 -17.58
C ALA A 560 7.44 5.16 -19.11
N GLN A 561 7.68 4.08 -19.85
CA GLN A 561 7.50 4.05 -21.31
C GLN A 561 6.09 4.47 -21.70
N GLU A 562 5.08 3.87 -21.09
CA GLU A 562 3.69 4.10 -21.46
C GLU A 562 3.21 5.51 -21.09
N ILE A 563 3.74 6.10 -20.00
CA ILE A 563 3.52 7.51 -19.66
C ILE A 563 4.06 8.41 -20.77
N LEU A 564 5.29 8.18 -21.22
CA LEU A 564 5.91 9.01 -22.27
C LEU A 564 5.12 8.92 -23.58
N GLU A 565 4.76 7.71 -24.00
CA GLU A 565 3.95 7.51 -25.22
C GLU A 565 2.55 8.13 -25.08
N SER A 566 1.91 8.02 -23.91
CA SER A 566 0.58 8.63 -23.66
C SER A 566 0.64 10.14 -23.56
N ALA A 567 1.69 10.69 -22.97
CA ALA A 567 1.91 12.13 -22.88
C ALA A 567 2.13 12.75 -24.26
N SER A 568 2.89 12.08 -25.14
CA SER A 568 3.04 12.49 -26.55
C SER A 568 1.73 12.53 -27.32
N ASP A 569 0.80 11.62 -27.03
CA ASP A 569 -0.54 11.60 -27.66
C ASP A 569 -1.46 12.72 -27.13
N VAL A 570 -1.23 13.20 -25.90
CA VAL A 570 -1.88 14.40 -25.36
C VAL A 570 -1.32 15.65 -26.03
N ASP A 571 0.01 15.80 -26.01
CA ASP A 571 0.76 16.87 -26.65
C ASP A 571 2.20 16.40 -26.93
N SER A 572 2.68 16.54 -28.15
CA SER A 572 4.00 16.01 -28.53
C SER A 572 5.15 16.70 -27.78
N GLN A 573 5.05 18.01 -27.54
CA GLN A 573 6.09 18.76 -26.82
C GLN A 573 6.14 18.35 -25.35
N LEU A 574 4.98 18.04 -24.76
CA LEU A 574 4.89 17.49 -23.42
C LEU A 574 5.62 16.15 -23.32
N GLY A 575 5.37 15.24 -24.24
CA GLY A 575 6.05 13.93 -24.29
C GLY A 575 7.57 14.05 -24.43
N ASP A 576 8.04 14.95 -25.30
CA ASP A 576 9.48 15.22 -25.47
C ASP A 576 10.13 15.76 -24.19
N LEU A 577 9.46 16.70 -23.52
CA LEU A 577 9.97 17.28 -22.27
C LEU A 577 10.04 16.25 -21.13
N MET A 578 9.02 15.40 -21.00
CA MET A 578 9.04 14.31 -20.02
C MET A 578 10.13 13.29 -20.35
N LYS A 579 10.34 12.99 -21.63
CA LYS A 579 11.37 12.06 -22.10
C LYS A 579 12.76 12.56 -21.77
N ASP A 580 13.05 13.84 -22.03
CA ASP A 580 14.32 14.48 -21.66
C ASP A 580 14.56 14.37 -20.15
N ARG A 581 13.53 14.60 -19.32
CA ARG A 581 13.70 14.46 -17.88
C ARG A 581 13.88 13.03 -17.42
N PHE A 582 13.16 12.09 -18.02
CA PHE A 582 13.32 10.68 -17.68
C PHE A 582 14.72 10.20 -18.09
N ALA A 583 15.33 10.78 -19.13
CA ALA A 583 16.72 10.53 -19.48
C ALA A 583 17.69 11.07 -18.41
N ASP A 584 17.49 12.29 -17.89
CA ASP A 584 18.33 12.88 -16.83
C ASP A 584 18.43 12.03 -15.56
N HIS A 585 17.39 11.24 -15.27
CA HIS A 585 17.28 10.39 -14.08
C HIS A 585 17.48 8.90 -14.35
N ASP A 586 17.99 8.55 -15.53
CA ASP A 586 18.19 7.16 -15.96
C ASP A 586 16.89 6.30 -15.87
N LEU A 587 15.72 6.95 -15.98
CA LEU A 587 14.41 6.30 -16.05
C LEU A 587 14.13 5.79 -17.45
N TRP A 588 14.53 6.57 -18.45
CA TRP A 588 14.26 6.28 -19.84
C TRP A 588 15.36 6.83 -20.75
N ASN A 589 16.14 5.93 -21.34
CA ASN A 589 17.11 6.24 -22.38
C ASN A 589 17.30 5.00 -23.27
N VAL A 590 18.13 5.12 -24.30
CA VAL A 590 18.41 4.01 -25.23
C VAL A 590 18.96 2.78 -24.49
N ASN A 591 19.78 2.98 -23.46
CA ASN A 591 20.32 1.87 -22.66
C ASN A 591 19.22 1.17 -21.86
N LYS A 592 18.32 1.91 -21.21
CA LYS A 592 17.15 1.33 -20.51
C LYS A 592 16.21 0.60 -21.44
N LEU A 593 16.00 1.11 -22.66
CA LEU A 593 15.21 0.41 -23.67
C LEU A 593 15.89 -0.90 -24.08
N ASN A 594 17.21 -0.90 -24.28
CA ASN A 594 17.98 -2.11 -24.60
C ASN A 594 17.97 -3.12 -23.45
N GLU A 595 18.11 -2.65 -22.20
CA GLU A 595 17.96 -3.44 -20.98
C GLU A 595 16.57 -4.07 -20.89
N LEU A 596 15.51 -3.28 -21.08
CA LEU A 596 14.12 -3.74 -21.07
C LEU A 596 13.90 -4.79 -22.17
N ASN A 597 14.40 -4.56 -23.39
CA ASN A 597 14.30 -5.52 -24.48
C ASN A 597 15.03 -6.83 -24.19
N ARG A 598 16.22 -6.75 -23.57
CA ARG A 598 16.97 -7.93 -23.12
C ARG A 598 16.17 -8.73 -22.10
N TRP A 599 15.60 -8.06 -21.10
CA TRP A 599 14.75 -8.67 -20.09
C TRP A 599 13.48 -9.28 -20.68
N MET A 600 12.81 -8.57 -21.59
CA MET A 600 11.62 -9.07 -22.30
C MET A 600 11.93 -10.31 -23.14
N ASN A 601 13.12 -10.36 -23.76
CA ASN A 601 13.57 -11.55 -24.48
C ASN A 601 13.92 -12.71 -23.53
N HIS A 602 14.50 -12.42 -22.36
CA HIS A 602 14.70 -13.42 -21.31
C HIS A 602 13.37 -14.04 -20.85
N LEU A 603 12.33 -13.22 -20.64
CA LEU A 603 10.98 -13.69 -20.30
C LEU A 603 10.36 -14.58 -21.40
N LYS A 604 10.59 -14.26 -22.68
CA LYS A 604 10.14 -15.13 -23.80
C LYS A 604 10.75 -16.52 -23.70
N THR A 605 12.05 -16.60 -23.44
CA THR A 605 12.77 -17.86 -23.29
C THR A 605 12.26 -18.64 -22.07
N TYR A 606 12.04 -17.94 -20.95
CA TYR A 606 11.51 -18.53 -19.73
C TYR A 606 10.10 -19.12 -19.91
N ALA A 607 9.22 -18.44 -20.66
CA ALA A 607 7.86 -18.92 -20.91
C ALA A 607 7.80 -20.30 -21.60
N GLY A 608 8.87 -20.71 -22.29
CA GLY A 608 8.98 -22.03 -22.93
C GLY A 608 9.59 -23.13 -22.04
N GLN A 609 10.07 -22.80 -20.84
CA GLN A 609 10.69 -23.78 -19.95
C GLN A 609 9.66 -24.42 -19.01
N PRO A 610 9.69 -25.75 -18.80
CA PRO A 610 8.89 -26.37 -17.75
C PRO A 610 9.32 -25.79 -16.40
N VAL A 611 8.34 -25.47 -15.56
CA VAL A 611 8.60 -25.03 -14.19
C VAL A 611 9.29 -26.19 -13.48
N VAL A 612 10.60 -26.08 -13.27
CA VAL A 612 11.34 -27.05 -12.48
C VAL A 612 10.79 -26.97 -11.06
N GLU A 613 10.21 -28.08 -10.56
CA GLU A 613 9.75 -28.16 -9.18
C GLU A 613 10.94 -27.80 -8.27
N THR A 614 10.74 -26.76 -7.47
CA THR A 614 11.73 -26.24 -6.53
C THR A 614 12.11 -27.35 -5.56
N ARG A 615 13.38 -27.80 -5.59
CA ARG A 615 13.92 -28.65 -4.52
C ARG A 615 13.74 -27.90 -3.19
N PRO A 616 13.27 -28.57 -2.11
CA PRO A 616 13.16 -27.93 -0.82
C PRO A 616 14.55 -27.46 -0.37
N LEU A 617 14.76 -26.14 -0.34
CA LEU A 617 15.95 -25.54 0.25
C LEU A 617 15.92 -25.84 1.75
N LEU A 618 16.90 -26.61 2.21
CA LEU A 618 17.12 -27.01 3.61
C LEU A 618 17.65 -25.87 4.50
N ILE A 619 17.50 -24.61 4.08
CA ILE A 619 18.10 -23.47 4.79
C ILE A 619 17.00 -22.46 5.10
N GLU A 620 16.48 -22.54 6.32
CA GLU A 620 16.05 -21.40 7.14
C GLU A 620 16.37 -21.82 8.60
N PRO A 621 17.09 -21.00 9.38
CA PRO A 621 17.28 -21.23 10.81
C PRO A 621 15.96 -21.15 11.59
#